data_AF-A0A914WEZ4-F1
#
_entry.id   AF-A0A914WEZ4-F1
#
_cell.length_a   1.000
_cell.length_b   1.000
_cell.length_c   1.000
_cell.angle_alpha   90.00
_cell.angle_beta   90.00
_cell.angle_gamma   90.00
#
_symmetry.space_group_name_H-M   'P 1'
#
loop_
_entity.id
_entity.type
_entity.pdbx_description
1 polymer ?
#
loop_
_entity_poly.entity_id
_entity_poly.type
_entity_poly.pdbx_seq_one_letter_code
_entity_poly.pdbx_strand_id
1 'polypeptide(L)'
;MADVGKAFLQLGLEEADRDAVRFIWLKDIKEPWSQENVQVYRFCRVAFGVISSPFLLAATIRHHLRQSGEKVAYEIEENVYADNVLMEATSTKEAQEKCRMAKKIFKDALMNLREFTSNDQLINDEFADEGQKETVKFLGNPWNTQRDVIMVRLPPVEESGNYTKRQVLKIIASIYDPLGLLAPAVLPAKQFFQELWTKEYSWDQRLSEEDEKRWKRLTLTLADRPIQLPRKLFQPMQEEELEIHTFVNASAIVYAKVVNLKQTTETGATFTFVYTKS
;
A
#
# COMPACT_ATOMS: atom_id res chain seq x y z
N MET A 1 -11.12 -5.60 -5.76
CA MET A 1 -9.96 -6.09 -4.97
C MET A 1 -10.37 -7.34 -4.22
N ALA A 2 -9.46 -8.29 -4.02
CA ALA A 2 -9.64 -9.46 -3.16
C ALA A 2 -8.30 -9.84 -2.50
N ASP A 3 -8.35 -10.59 -1.41
CA ASP A 3 -7.21 -11.10 -0.63
C ASP A 3 -7.03 -12.62 -0.85
N VAL A 4 -5.78 -13.06 -0.99
CA VAL A 4 -5.43 -14.48 -0.97
C VAL A 4 -5.25 -14.92 0.49
N GLY A 5 -6.26 -15.60 1.02
CA GLY A 5 -6.31 -16.00 2.42
C GLY A 5 -5.14 -16.90 2.83
N LYS A 6 -4.37 -16.46 3.83
CA LYS A 6 -3.19 -17.17 4.35
C LYS A 6 -2.20 -17.55 3.25
N ALA A 7 -2.00 -16.67 2.26
CA ALA A 7 -1.25 -16.92 1.04
C ALA A 7 0.09 -17.67 1.26
N PHE A 8 0.94 -17.17 2.15
CA PHE A 8 2.25 -17.80 2.43
C PHE A 8 2.14 -19.22 2.98
N LEU A 9 1.11 -19.51 3.79
CA LEU A 9 0.93 -20.82 4.40
C LEU A 9 0.45 -21.89 3.40
N GLN A 10 0.02 -21.48 2.21
CA GLN A 10 -0.32 -22.43 1.14
C GLN A 10 0.93 -23.02 0.47
N LEU A 11 2.09 -22.35 0.60
CA LEU A 11 3.32 -22.78 -0.04
C LEU A 11 4.13 -23.69 0.88
N GLY A 12 4.42 -24.90 0.42
CA GLY A 12 5.35 -25.82 1.08
C GLY A 12 6.79 -25.30 1.01
N LEU A 13 7.55 -25.51 2.09
CA LEU A 13 9.00 -25.42 2.03
C LEU A 13 9.59 -26.81 1.78
N GLU A 14 10.58 -26.85 0.89
CA GLU A 14 11.39 -28.04 0.62
C GLU A 14 12.05 -28.52 1.92
N GLU A 15 12.12 -29.83 2.12
CA GLU A 15 12.53 -30.37 3.42
C GLU A 15 13.95 -29.96 3.83
N ALA A 16 14.83 -29.84 2.84
CA ALA A 16 16.21 -29.39 3.01
C ALA A 16 16.31 -27.93 3.51
N ASP A 17 15.33 -27.08 3.19
CA ASP A 17 15.36 -25.65 3.53
C ASP A 17 14.68 -25.35 4.88
N ARG A 18 13.89 -26.28 5.43
CA ARG A 18 13.12 -26.07 6.67
C ARG A 18 14.00 -25.77 7.88
N ASP A 19 15.26 -26.21 7.86
CA ASP A 19 16.18 -25.95 8.97
C ASP A 19 16.67 -24.50 9.03
N ALA A 20 16.55 -23.73 7.94
CA ALA A 20 16.86 -22.30 7.93
C ALA A 20 15.77 -21.43 8.59
N VAL A 21 14.58 -22.01 8.85
CA VAL A 21 13.41 -21.32 9.42
C VAL A 21 13.03 -21.90 10.79
N ARG A 22 14.03 -22.25 11.60
CA ARG A 22 13.85 -22.70 12.98
C ARG A 22 13.56 -21.53 13.91
N PHE A 23 12.75 -21.79 14.92
CA PHE A 23 12.52 -20.86 16.03
C PHE A 23 12.41 -21.60 17.35
N ILE A 24 12.74 -20.89 18.42
CA ILE A 24 12.70 -21.41 19.78
C ILE A 24 11.37 -20.99 20.41
N TRP A 25 10.76 -21.91 21.17
CA TRP A 25 9.59 -21.65 21.98
C TRP A 25 9.77 -22.24 23.38
N LEU A 26 9.01 -21.73 24.35
CA LEU A 26 8.96 -22.29 25.70
C LEU A 26 7.80 -23.27 25.82
N LYS A 27 8.00 -24.41 26.47
CA LYS A 27 6.92 -25.38 26.74
C LYS A 27 5.89 -24.78 27.70
N ASP A 28 6.36 -24.12 28.75
CA ASP A 28 5.57 -23.27 29.64
C ASP A 28 6.14 -21.85 29.65
N ILE A 29 5.29 -20.88 29.28
CA ILE A 29 5.64 -19.45 29.23
C ILE A 29 5.72 -18.80 30.62
N LYS A 30 5.23 -19.47 31.67
CA LYS A 30 5.27 -18.99 33.05
C LYS A 30 6.55 -19.40 33.78
N GLU A 31 7.18 -20.47 33.32
CA GLU A 31 8.42 -20.97 33.89
C GLU A 31 9.63 -20.22 33.30
N PRO A 32 10.72 -20.04 34.07
CA PRO A 32 11.92 -19.42 33.56
C PRO A 32 12.55 -20.25 32.44
N TRP A 33 13.50 -19.62 31.74
CA TRP A 33 14.28 -20.31 30.72
C TRP A 33 15.06 -21.48 31.36
N SER A 34 14.85 -22.70 30.85
CA SER A 34 15.65 -23.88 31.13
C SER A 34 15.76 -24.75 29.88
N GLN A 35 16.76 -25.64 29.83
CA GLN A 35 16.95 -26.53 28.70
C GLN A 35 15.79 -27.54 28.57
N GLU A 36 15.14 -27.94 29.67
CA GLU A 36 13.94 -28.78 29.60
C GLU A 36 12.68 -27.99 29.19
N ASN A 37 12.61 -26.70 29.51
CA ASN A 37 11.49 -25.82 29.15
C ASN A 37 11.60 -25.24 27.72
N VAL A 38 12.72 -25.46 27.02
CA VAL A 38 12.92 -25.02 25.64
C VAL A 38 12.51 -26.10 24.64
N GLN A 39 11.86 -25.70 23.55
CA GLN A 39 11.60 -26.53 22.38
C GLN A 39 11.90 -25.79 21.09
N VAL A 40 12.36 -26.52 20.08
CA VAL A 40 12.71 -25.97 18.77
C VAL A 40 11.67 -26.43 17.75
N TYR A 41 11.06 -25.47 17.07
CA TYR A 41 10.17 -25.71 15.94
C TYR A 41 10.83 -25.26 14.65
N ARG A 42 10.29 -25.72 13.53
CA ARG A 42 10.63 -25.24 12.19
C ARG A 42 9.37 -25.10 11.38
N PHE A 43 9.33 -24.10 10.51
CA PHE A 43 8.23 -23.96 9.57
C PHE A 43 8.31 -25.02 8.48
N CYS A 44 7.18 -25.66 8.15
CA CYS A 44 7.03 -26.52 6.98
C CYS A 44 6.46 -25.77 5.76
N ARG A 45 6.06 -24.52 5.97
CA ARG A 45 5.44 -23.63 4.99
C ARG A 45 6.21 -22.33 4.93
N VAL A 46 6.06 -21.59 3.85
CA VAL A 46 6.71 -20.28 3.70
C VAL A 46 6.24 -19.36 4.85
N ALA A 47 7.20 -18.84 5.61
CA ALA A 47 6.92 -18.05 6.81
C ALA A 47 6.86 -16.55 6.50
N PHE A 48 6.05 -15.80 7.26
CA PHE A 48 6.05 -14.35 7.19
C PHE A 48 7.36 -13.76 7.72
N GLY A 49 7.86 -12.69 7.10
CA GLY A 49 9.08 -12.00 7.53
C GLY A 49 10.40 -12.58 6.97
N VAL A 50 10.36 -13.69 6.24
CA VAL A 50 11.52 -14.19 5.49
C VAL A 50 11.63 -13.44 4.16
N ILE A 51 12.84 -12.97 3.83
CA ILE A 51 13.11 -12.09 2.68
C ILE A 51 12.67 -12.72 1.34
N SER A 52 12.78 -14.06 1.21
CA SER A 52 12.39 -14.78 0.00
C SER A 52 10.89 -15.08 -0.11
N SER A 53 10.12 -14.97 0.98
CA SER A 53 8.70 -15.33 1.00
C SER A 53 7.84 -14.59 -0.01
N PRO A 54 7.96 -13.24 -0.17
CA PRO A 54 7.18 -12.51 -1.17
C PRO A 54 7.46 -12.98 -2.60
N PHE A 55 8.72 -13.29 -2.92
CA PHE A 55 9.10 -13.82 -4.22
C PHE A 55 8.48 -15.20 -4.47
N LEU A 56 8.59 -16.11 -3.50
CA LEU A 56 8.04 -17.46 -3.62
C LEU A 56 6.52 -17.42 -3.86
N LEU A 57 5.81 -16.57 -3.11
CA LEU A 57 4.38 -16.37 -3.28
C LEU A 57 4.04 -15.82 -4.67
N ALA A 58 4.70 -14.73 -5.08
CA ALA A 58 4.45 -14.11 -6.37
C ALA A 58 4.75 -15.06 -7.54
N ALA A 59 5.86 -15.80 -7.48
CA ALA A 59 6.24 -16.78 -8.50
C ALA A 59 5.21 -17.91 -8.61
N THR A 60 4.71 -18.41 -7.48
CA THR A 60 3.71 -19.47 -7.43
C THR A 60 2.37 -18.99 -8.00
N ILE A 61 1.88 -17.82 -7.59
CA ILE A 61 0.65 -17.23 -8.13
C ILE A 61 0.77 -17.03 -9.64
N ARG A 62 1.86 -16.42 -10.12
CA ARG A 62 2.08 -16.21 -11.57
C ARG A 62 2.14 -17.51 -12.35
N HIS A 63 2.76 -18.56 -11.79
CA HIS A 63 2.79 -19.87 -12.43
C HIS A 63 1.38 -20.42 -12.68
N HIS A 64 0.51 -20.39 -11.66
CA HIS A 64 -0.88 -20.85 -11.79
C HIS A 64 -1.72 -19.99 -12.73
N LEU A 65 -1.56 -18.65 -12.68
CA LEU A 65 -2.27 -17.74 -13.58
C LEU A 65 -1.92 -18.03 -15.05
N ARG A 66 -0.64 -18.18 -15.38
CA ARG A 66 -0.16 -18.49 -16.74
C ARG A 66 -0.64 -19.83 -17.25
N GLN A 67 -0.87 -20.80 -16.38
CA GLN A 67 -1.36 -22.12 -16.75
C GLN A 67 -2.87 -22.17 -17.00
N SER A 68 -3.64 -21.20 -16.49
CA SER A 68 -5.11 -21.22 -16.62
C SER A 68 -5.58 -21.04 -18.08
N GLY A 69 -4.84 -20.30 -18.90
CA GLY A 69 -5.24 -19.91 -20.26
C GLY A 69 -6.39 -18.90 -20.33
N GLU A 70 -6.93 -18.46 -19.20
CA GLU A 70 -8.08 -17.56 -19.12
C GLU A 70 -7.67 -16.10 -19.29
N LYS A 71 -8.46 -15.31 -20.02
CA LYS A 71 -8.19 -13.87 -20.22
C LYS A 71 -8.03 -13.11 -18.89
N VAL A 72 -8.88 -13.46 -17.92
CA VAL A 72 -8.88 -12.86 -16.57
C VAL A 72 -7.57 -13.13 -15.83
N ALA A 73 -6.91 -14.27 -16.08
CA ALA A 73 -5.68 -14.61 -15.39
C ALA A 73 -4.51 -13.73 -15.83
N TYR A 74 -4.42 -13.40 -17.13
CA TYR A 74 -3.42 -12.46 -17.63
C TYR A 74 -3.60 -11.07 -17.04
N GLU A 75 -4.84 -10.59 -16.95
CA GLU A 75 -5.14 -9.31 -16.29
C GLU A 75 -4.75 -9.34 -14.80
N ILE A 76 -5.09 -10.40 -14.09
CA ILE A 76 -4.71 -10.58 -12.67
C ILE A 76 -3.19 -10.64 -12.52
N GLU A 77 -2.46 -11.28 -13.45
CA GLU A 77 -0.99 -11.40 -13.38
C GLU A 77 -0.30 -10.04 -13.34
N GLU A 78 -0.82 -9.09 -14.11
CA GLU A 78 -0.33 -7.70 -14.16
C GLU A 78 -0.79 -6.88 -12.95
N ASN A 79 -1.84 -7.33 -12.25
CA ASN A 79 -2.55 -6.58 -11.21
C ASN A 79 -2.55 -7.26 -9.83
N VAL A 80 -1.56 -8.11 -9.56
CA VAL A 80 -1.33 -8.73 -8.24
C VAL A 80 -0.21 -8.02 -7.49
N TYR A 81 -0.47 -7.67 -6.24
CA TYR A 81 0.52 -7.14 -5.30
C TYR A 81 0.52 -7.95 -4.01
N ALA A 82 1.57 -8.74 -3.80
CA ALA A 82 1.69 -9.70 -2.70
C ALA A 82 0.48 -10.66 -2.64
N ASP A 83 -0.37 -10.53 -1.62
CA ASP A 83 -1.61 -11.28 -1.40
C ASP A 83 -2.86 -10.58 -1.97
N ASN A 84 -2.73 -9.35 -2.48
CA ASN A 84 -3.86 -8.59 -3.04
C ASN A 84 -4.01 -8.81 -4.55
N VAL A 85 -5.23 -9.14 -4.97
CA VAL A 85 -5.64 -9.28 -6.36
C VAL A 85 -6.50 -8.07 -6.76
N LEU A 86 -6.08 -7.35 -7.79
CA LEU A 86 -6.84 -6.26 -8.39
C LEU A 86 -7.40 -6.70 -9.74
N MET A 87 -8.64 -6.30 -9.99
CA MET A 87 -9.36 -6.57 -11.22
C MET A 87 -10.11 -5.30 -11.59
N GLU A 88 -10.08 -4.94 -12.87
CA GLU A 88 -10.79 -3.79 -13.39
C GLU A 88 -12.04 -4.28 -14.13
N ALA A 89 -13.08 -3.45 -14.20
CA ALA A 89 -14.29 -3.79 -14.93
C ALA A 89 -15.02 -2.51 -15.35
N THR A 90 -15.66 -2.57 -16.51
CA THR A 90 -16.46 -1.47 -17.07
C THR A 90 -17.94 -1.61 -16.76
N SER A 91 -18.38 -2.79 -16.30
CA SER A 91 -19.76 -3.05 -15.90
C SER A 91 -19.83 -4.03 -14.72
N THR A 92 -20.94 -3.99 -13.98
CA THR A 92 -21.23 -4.95 -12.90
C THR A 92 -21.18 -6.39 -13.41
N LYS A 93 -21.76 -6.66 -14.58
CA LYS A 93 -21.80 -8.01 -15.15
C LYS A 93 -20.40 -8.55 -15.43
N GLU A 94 -19.55 -7.73 -16.04
CA GLU A 94 -18.14 -8.07 -16.28
C GLU A 94 -17.42 -8.34 -14.96
N ALA A 95 -17.62 -7.48 -13.95
CA ALA A 95 -17.03 -7.66 -12.62
C ALA A 95 -17.46 -8.96 -11.95
N GLN A 96 -18.74 -9.35 -12.05
CA GLN A 96 -19.26 -10.62 -11.53
C GLN A 96 -18.60 -11.82 -12.21
N GLU A 97 -18.50 -11.79 -13.55
CA GLU A 97 -17.85 -12.85 -14.34
C GLU A 97 -16.37 -12.98 -13.96
N LYS A 98 -15.65 -11.86 -13.85
CA LYS A 98 -14.25 -11.83 -13.41
C LYS A 98 -14.08 -12.38 -11.99
N CYS A 99 -14.93 -11.98 -11.05
CA CYS A 99 -14.86 -12.47 -9.66
C CYS A 99 -15.06 -13.99 -9.58
N ARG A 100 -16.05 -14.55 -10.30
CA ARG A 100 -16.29 -16.00 -10.33
C ARG A 100 -15.12 -16.74 -10.98
N MET A 101 -14.59 -16.22 -12.09
CA MET A 101 -13.44 -16.82 -12.77
C MET A 101 -12.18 -16.78 -11.90
N ALA A 102 -11.91 -15.65 -11.25
CA ALA A 102 -10.79 -15.52 -10.31
C ALA A 102 -10.89 -16.52 -9.16
N LYS A 103 -12.07 -16.66 -8.53
CA LYS A 103 -12.30 -17.68 -7.49
C LYS A 103 -12.00 -19.09 -8.00
N LYS A 104 -12.38 -19.42 -9.25
CA LYS A 104 -12.08 -20.73 -9.85
C LYS A 104 -10.58 -20.93 -10.04
N ILE A 105 -9.89 -19.98 -10.65
CA ILE A 105 -8.43 -20.06 -10.91
C ILE A 105 -7.65 -20.24 -9.60
N PHE A 106 -7.95 -19.42 -8.58
CA PHE A 106 -7.26 -19.52 -7.29
C PHE A 106 -7.61 -20.82 -6.55
N LYS A 107 -8.85 -21.30 -6.66
CA LYS A 107 -9.26 -22.60 -6.10
C LYS A 107 -8.47 -23.76 -6.73
N ASP A 108 -8.24 -23.73 -8.03
CA ASP A 108 -7.42 -24.73 -8.73
C ASP A 108 -5.95 -24.66 -8.29
N ALA A 109 -5.48 -23.49 -7.86
CA ALA A 109 -4.19 -23.28 -7.20
C ALA A 109 -4.17 -23.62 -5.69
N LEU A 110 -5.25 -24.21 -5.16
CA LEU A 110 -5.45 -24.49 -3.73
C LEU A 110 -5.34 -23.24 -2.83
N MET A 111 -5.62 -22.06 -3.39
CA MET A 111 -5.62 -20.78 -2.71
C MET A 111 -7.05 -20.26 -2.56
N ASN A 112 -7.38 -19.77 -1.36
CA ASN A 112 -8.70 -19.20 -1.11
C ASN A 112 -8.69 -17.70 -1.40
N LEU A 113 -9.37 -17.28 -2.47
CA LEU A 113 -9.58 -15.87 -2.77
C LEU A 113 -10.83 -15.36 -2.04
N ARG A 114 -10.65 -14.34 -1.20
CA ARG A 114 -11.64 -13.87 -0.21
C ARG A 114 -11.60 -12.35 -0.06
N GLU A 115 -12.42 -11.80 0.85
CA GLU A 115 -12.47 -10.37 1.20
C GLU A 115 -12.67 -9.46 -0.03
N PHE A 116 -13.57 -9.88 -0.93
CA PHE A 116 -13.88 -9.10 -2.12
C PHE A 116 -14.42 -7.72 -1.73
N THR A 117 -13.83 -6.70 -2.33
CA THR A 117 -14.23 -5.30 -2.14
C THR A 117 -14.26 -4.58 -3.48
N SER A 118 -15.35 -3.84 -3.71
CA SER A 118 -15.62 -3.08 -4.92
C SER A 118 -16.21 -1.70 -4.61
N ASN A 119 -16.07 -0.76 -5.54
CA ASN A 119 -16.84 0.48 -5.58
C ASN A 119 -18.27 0.28 -6.14
N ASP A 120 -18.60 -0.92 -6.60
CA ASP A 120 -19.95 -1.34 -7.02
C ASP A 120 -20.64 -2.12 -5.90
N GLN A 121 -21.81 -1.64 -5.46
CA GLN A 121 -22.59 -2.26 -4.39
C GLN A 121 -23.00 -3.70 -4.71
N LEU A 122 -23.41 -3.97 -5.95
CA LEU A 122 -23.92 -5.29 -6.34
C LEU A 122 -22.84 -6.36 -6.24
N ILE A 123 -21.58 -5.97 -6.46
CA ILE A 123 -20.43 -6.87 -6.29
C ILE A 123 -20.16 -7.15 -4.82
N ASN A 124 -20.27 -6.13 -3.96
CA ASN A 124 -20.09 -6.32 -2.52
C ASN A 124 -21.16 -7.23 -1.94
N ASP A 125 -22.42 -7.05 -2.34
CA ASP A 125 -23.55 -7.85 -1.86
C ASP A 125 -23.41 -9.34 -2.25
N GLU A 126 -22.82 -9.62 -3.43
CA GLU A 126 -22.65 -11.00 -3.90
C GLU A 126 -21.37 -11.68 -3.39
N PHE A 127 -20.26 -10.95 -3.26
CA PHE A 127 -18.93 -11.57 -3.05
C PHE A 127 -18.24 -11.23 -1.72
N ALA A 128 -18.67 -10.21 -0.97
CA ALA A 128 -18.00 -9.81 0.26
C ALA A 128 -18.29 -10.78 1.42
N ASP A 129 -17.25 -11.17 2.17
CA ASP A 129 -17.37 -12.13 3.27
C ASP A 129 -17.91 -11.53 4.57
N GLU A 130 -17.68 -10.23 4.81
CA GLU A 130 -18.00 -9.53 6.08
C GLU A 130 -18.84 -8.26 5.84
N GLY A 131 -19.90 -8.36 5.05
CA GLY A 131 -20.77 -7.22 4.75
C GLY A 131 -20.03 -6.01 4.17
N GLN A 132 -20.74 -4.91 3.97
CA GLN A 132 -20.15 -3.73 3.37
C GLN A 132 -19.32 -2.94 4.40
N LYS A 133 -18.02 -2.79 4.12
CA LYS A 133 -17.17 -1.79 4.78
C LYS A 133 -17.09 -0.57 3.88
N GLU A 134 -17.57 0.58 4.37
CA GLU A 134 -17.48 1.86 3.65
C GLU A 134 -16.02 2.24 3.37
N THR A 135 -15.13 1.92 4.33
CA THR A 135 -13.69 2.15 4.19
C THR A 135 -12.92 0.85 4.41
N VAL A 136 -12.08 0.49 3.44
CA VAL A 136 -11.16 -0.66 3.52
C VAL A 136 -9.71 -0.20 3.40
N LYS A 137 -8.74 -1.08 3.70
CA LYS A 137 -7.33 -0.78 3.42
C LYS A 137 -6.98 -1.23 2.00
N PHE A 138 -6.42 -0.33 1.22
CA PHE A 138 -5.90 -0.57 -0.12
C PHE A 138 -4.42 -0.14 -0.14
N LEU A 139 -3.51 -1.09 -0.37
CA LEU A 139 -2.06 -0.85 -0.32
C LEU A 139 -1.65 -0.04 0.92
N GLY A 140 -2.14 -0.45 2.10
CA GLY A 140 -1.89 0.19 3.40
C GLY A 140 -2.60 1.52 3.66
N ASN A 141 -3.25 2.11 2.66
CA ASN A 141 -4.01 3.36 2.79
C ASN A 141 -5.53 3.11 2.88
N PRO A 142 -6.28 3.88 3.68
CA PRO A 142 -7.74 3.83 3.64
C PRO A 142 -8.31 4.16 2.25
N TRP A 143 -9.26 3.36 1.77
CA TRP A 143 -10.00 3.57 0.53
C TRP A 143 -11.50 3.59 0.85
N ASN A 144 -12.17 4.71 0.55
CA ASN A 144 -13.62 4.80 0.61
C ASN A 144 -14.20 4.23 -0.68
N THR A 145 -14.93 3.12 -0.57
CA THR A 145 -15.42 2.34 -1.71
C THR A 145 -16.58 3.05 -2.42
N GLN A 146 -17.46 3.73 -1.67
CA GLN A 146 -18.63 4.41 -2.22
C GLN A 146 -18.25 5.64 -3.07
N ARG A 147 -17.30 6.44 -2.58
CA ARG A 147 -16.81 7.64 -3.28
C ARG A 147 -15.64 7.34 -4.22
N ASP A 148 -15.11 6.12 -4.16
CA ASP A 148 -13.94 5.65 -4.88
C ASP A 148 -12.69 6.55 -4.70
N VAL A 149 -12.40 6.92 -3.44
CA VAL A 149 -11.28 7.80 -3.09
C VAL A 149 -10.29 7.11 -2.13
N ILE A 150 -9.01 7.16 -2.47
CA ILE A 150 -7.92 6.80 -1.57
C ILE A 150 -7.70 7.99 -0.62
N MET A 151 -7.68 7.72 0.67
CA MET A 151 -7.48 8.71 1.72
C MET A 151 -6.13 8.45 2.37
N VAL A 152 -5.20 9.40 2.24
CA VAL A 152 -3.93 9.31 2.95
C VAL A 152 -3.98 10.23 4.16
N ARG A 153 -3.77 9.64 5.34
CA ARG A 153 -3.74 10.38 6.61
C ARG A 153 -2.30 10.75 6.91
N LEU A 154 -2.10 12.03 7.13
CA LEU A 154 -0.85 12.53 7.67
C LEU A 154 -0.86 12.32 9.20
N PRO A 155 0.30 12.04 9.80
CA PRO A 155 0.40 11.77 11.23
C PRO A 155 -0.09 12.98 12.04
N PRO A 156 -0.77 12.74 13.18
CA PRO A 156 -1.24 13.82 14.04
C PRO A 156 -0.06 14.62 14.58
N VAL A 157 -0.29 15.92 14.76
CA VAL A 157 0.70 16.84 15.32
C VAL A 157 0.52 16.84 16.83
N GLU A 158 1.55 16.46 17.57
CA GLU A 158 1.53 16.56 19.02
C GLU A 158 1.59 18.04 19.45
N GLU A 159 0.61 18.51 20.21
CA GLU A 159 0.58 19.89 20.70
C GLU A 159 1.64 20.17 21.78
N SER A 160 2.22 19.11 22.36
CA SER A 160 3.08 19.12 23.56
C SER A 160 4.36 19.97 23.46
N GLY A 161 4.72 20.45 22.26
CA GLY A 161 5.68 21.54 22.08
C GLY A 161 7.10 21.27 22.58
N ASN A 162 7.55 20.02 22.48
CA ASN A 162 8.90 19.61 22.87
C ASN A 162 9.49 18.71 21.77
N TYR A 163 9.59 19.25 20.56
CA TYR A 163 10.11 18.50 19.43
C TYR A 163 11.63 18.38 19.49
N THR A 164 12.11 17.21 19.11
CA THR A 164 13.52 16.86 18.89
C THR A 164 13.73 16.48 17.43
N LYS A 165 14.99 16.48 16.97
CA LYS A 165 15.33 16.00 15.63
C LYS A 165 14.82 14.57 15.37
N ARG A 166 14.89 13.69 16.38
CA ARG A 166 14.36 12.31 16.31
C ARG A 166 12.84 12.27 16.13
N GLN A 167 12.09 13.08 16.86
CA GLN A 167 10.63 13.12 16.74
C GLN A 167 10.19 13.65 15.36
N VAL A 168 10.86 14.69 14.85
CA VAL A 168 10.61 15.20 13.49
C VAL A 168 10.80 14.09 12.45
N LEU A 169 11.93 13.36 12.50
CA LEU A 169 12.17 12.24 11.59
C LEU A 169 11.11 11.15 11.74
N LYS A 170 10.75 10.79 12.98
CA LYS A 170 9.74 9.76 13.26
C LYS A 170 8.40 10.11 12.62
N ILE A 171 7.98 11.38 12.71
CA ILE A 171 6.75 11.87 12.09
C ILE A 171 6.85 11.78 10.56
N ILE A 172 7.91 12.30 9.96
CA ILE A 172 8.11 12.23 8.49
C ILE A 172 8.12 10.78 7.99
N ALA A 173 8.83 9.89 8.69
CA ALA A 173 8.95 8.48 8.33
C ALA A 173 7.67 7.67 8.55
N SER A 174 6.76 8.15 9.40
CA SER A 174 5.45 7.51 9.62
C SER A 174 4.46 7.75 8.48
N ILE A 175 4.75 8.69 7.58
CA ILE A 175 3.91 8.97 6.40
C ILE A 175 4.09 7.83 5.40
N TYR A 176 3.09 6.95 5.34
CA TYR A 176 3.10 5.80 4.44
C TYR A 176 2.56 6.20 3.07
N ASP A 177 3.47 6.42 2.12
CA ASP A 177 3.15 6.85 0.75
C ASP A 177 3.80 5.92 -0.31
N PRO A 178 3.35 4.65 -0.41
CA PRO A 178 3.93 3.69 -1.35
C PRO A 178 3.69 4.08 -2.82
N LEU A 179 2.66 4.88 -3.07
CA LEU A 179 2.28 5.36 -4.40
C LEU A 179 2.92 6.69 -4.76
N GLY A 180 3.72 7.31 -3.87
CA GLY A 180 4.34 8.61 -4.12
C GLY A 180 3.34 9.73 -4.40
N LEU A 181 2.16 9.69 -3.80
CA LEU A 181 1.08 10.65 -4.04
C LEU A 181 1.26 11.92 -3.21
N LEU A 182 2.02 11.85 -2.13
CA LEU A 182 2.17 12.92 -1.15
C LEU A 182 3.49 13.68 -1.25
N ALA A 183 4.36 13.33 -2.20
CA ALA A 183 5.72 13.86 -2.25
C ALA A 183 5.79 15.41 -2.16
N PRO A 184 4.92 16.21 -2.82
CA PRO A 184 4.88 17.67 -2.70
C PRO A 184 4.45 18.16 -1.31
N ALA A 185 3.49 17.48 -0.68
CA ALA A 185 3.02 17.82 0.66
C ALA A 185 4.08 17.52 1.72
N VAL A 186 4.84 16.43 1.56
CA VAL A 186 5.86 15.98 2.52
C VAL A 186 7.21 16.69 2.30
N LEU A 187 7.46 17.22 1.12
CA LEU A 187 8.74 17.83 0.76
C LEU A 187 9.19 18.96 1.71
N PRO A 188 8.34 19.95 2.08
CA PRO A 188 8.73 20.99 3.04
C PRO A 188 9.20 20.41 4.40
N ALA A 189 8.57 19.33 4.87
CA ALA A 189 8.96 18.65 6.09
C ALA A 189 10.31 17.93 5.95
N LYS A 190 10.57 17.26 4.81
CA LYS A 190 11.87 16.66 4.50
C LYS A 190 12.99 17.71 4.42
N GLN A 191 12.71 18.84 3.77
CA GLN A 191 13.66 19.95 3.69
C GLN A 191 13.97 20.52 5.08
N PHE A 192 12.94 20.74 5.90
CA PHE A 192 13.15 21.19 7.28
C PHE A 192 14.04 20.21 8.07
N PHE A 193 13.83 18.90 7.93
CA PHE A 193 14.70 17.91 8.55
C PHE A 193 16.16 17.99 8.06
N GLN A 194 16.39 18.21 6.75
CA GLN A 194 17.73 18.44 6.22
C GLN A 194 18.39 19.68 6.84
N GLU A 195 17.65 20.76 7.05
CA GLU A 195 18.17 21.98 7.68
C GLU A 195 18.53 21.76 9.16
N LEU A 196 17.75 20.94 9.89
CA LEU A 196 18.10 20.55 11.26
C LEU A 196 19.42 19.79 11.34
N TRP A 197 19.80 19.05 10.29
CA TRP A 197 21.13 18.43 10.23
C TRP A 197 22.24 19.46 10.11
N THR A 198 22.07 20.47 9.26
CA THR A 198 23.05 21.56 9.08
C THR A 198 23.23 22.39 10.35
N LYS A 199 22.21 22.44 11.22
CA LYS A 199 22.25 23.12 12.53
C LYS A 199 22.91 22.30 13.64
N GLU A 200 23.42 21.10 13.33
CA GLU A 200 24.18 20.24 14.26
C GLU A 200 23.43 19.83 15.55
N TYR A 201 22.09 19.80 15.54
CA TYR A 201 21.31 19.28 16.67
C TYR A 201 21.68 17.82 16.98
N SER A 202 21.81 17.47 18.27
CA SER A 202 21.77 16.07 18.69
C SER A 202 20.37 15.46 18.47
N TRP A 203 20.28 14.13 18.41
CA TRP A 203 19.02 13.43 18.13
C TRP A 203 17.89 13.77 19.10
N ASP A 204 18.21 13.83 20.39
CA ASP A 204 17.26 14.01 21.49
C ASP A 204 17.35 15.43 22.10
N GLN A 205 18.10 16.33 21.46
CA GLN A 205 18.14 17.73 21.82
C GLN A 205 16.85 18.42 21.40
N ARG A 206 16.31 19.24 22.30
CA ARG A 206 15.13 20.07 22.02
C ARG A 206 15.44 21.10 20.93
N LEU A 207 14.52 21.26 19.99
CA LEU A 207 14.58 22.31 18.98
C LEU A 207 14.49 23.71 19.62
N SER A 208 15.11 24.69 18.98
CA SER A 208 14.91 26.10 19.32
C SER A 208 13.43 26.50 19.18
N GLU A 209 12.99 27.53 19.89
CA GLU A 209 11.61 28.03 19.75
C GLU A 209 11.26 28.42 18.31
N GLU A 210 12.23 28.94 17.56
CA GLU A 210 12.06 29.30 16.15
C GLU A 210 11.80 28.06 15.29
N ASP A 211 12.64 27.04 15.41
CA ASP A 211 12.50 25.78 14.67
C ASP A 211 11.23 25.04 15.03
N GLU A 212 10.83 25.07 16.31
CA GLU A 212 9.60 24.45 16.78
C GLU A 212 8.36 25.16 16.21
N LYS A 213 8.35 26.50 16.17
CA LYS A 213 7.29 27.29 15.53
C LYS A 213 7.20 27.00 14.03
N ARG A 214 8.35 26.87 13.36
CA ARG A 214 8.39 26.54 11.93
C ARG A 214 7.89 25.12 11.68
N TRP A 215 8.31 24.15 12.48
CA TRP A 215 7.82 22.77 12.41
C TRP A 215 6.30 22.72 12.57
N LYS A 216 5.76 23.35 13.62
CA LYS A 216 4.32 23.46 13.85
C LYS A 216 3.57 24.04 12.65
N ARG A 217 4.12 25.07 11.99
CA ARG A 217 3.52 25.66 10.79
C ARG A 217 3.46 24.67 9.62
N LEU A 218 4.55 23.93 9.38
CA LEU A 218 4.60 22.91 8.33
C LEU A 218 3.63 21.78 8.60
N THR A 219 3.44 21.41 9.86
CA THR A 219 2.55 20.31 10.22
C THR A 219 1.07 20.73 10.27
N LEU A 220 0.75 21.99 10.59
CA LEU A 220 -0.62 22.51 10.51
C LEU A 220 -1.18 22.41 9.08
N THR A 221 -0.38 22.73 8.06
CA THR A 221 -0.79 22.55 6.65
C THR A 221 -1.03 21.09 6.27
N LEU A 222 -0.56 20.15 7.09
CA LEU A 222 -0.65 18.70 6.86
C LEU A 222 -1.76 18.03 7.71
N ALA A 223 -2.22 18.67 8.79
CA ALA A 223 -3.00 18.01 9.84
C ALA A 223 -4.52 18.04 9.65
N ASP A 224 -5.05 19.03 8.95
CA ASP A 224 -6.48 19.37 9.10
C ASP A 224 -7.44 18.40 8.40
N ARG A 225 -7.01 17.73 7.32
CA ARG A 225 -7.86 16.78 6.57
C ARG A 225 -7.03 15.67 5.91
N PRO A 226 -7.54 14.44 5.82
CA PRO A 226 -6.94 13.43 4.98
C PRO A 226 -6.89 13.93 3.53
N ILE A 227 -5.77 13.72 2.87
CA ILE A 227 -5.63 13.99 1.45
C ILE A 227 -6.46 12.93 0.71
N GLN A 228 -7.45 13.37 -0.06
CA GLN A 228 -8.36 12.50 -0.80
C GLN A 228 -7.98 12.54 -2.28
N LEU A 229 -7.74 11.36 -2.85
CA LEU A 229 -7.32 11.18 -4.23
C LEU A 229 -8.31 10.24 -4.91
N PRO A 230 -8.97 10.66 -6.01
CA PRO A 230 -9.78 9.75 -6.81
C PRO A 230 -8.94 8.56 -7.26
N ARG A 231 -9.42 7.33 -7.06
CA ARG A 231 -8.72 6.13 -7.53
C ARG A 231 -8.83 6.00 -9.05
N LYS A 232 -9.98 6.35 -9.61
CA LYS A 232 -10.23 6.36 -11.06
C LYS A 232 -9.61 7.63 -11.69
N LEU A 233 -8.70 7.43 -12.65
CA LEU A 233 -7.95 8.53 -13.27
C LEU A 233 -8.75 9.32 -14.31
N PHE A 234 -9.61 8.65 -15.07
CA PHE A 234 -10.45 9.26 -16.10
C PHE A 234 -11.69 8.41 -16.37
N GLN A 235 -12.67 8.98 -17.06
CA GLN A 235 -13.81 8.22 -17.58
C GLN A 235 -13.65 8.09 -19.10
N PRO A 236 -13.59 6.87 -19.65
CA PRO A 236 -13.48 6.69 -21.09
C PRO A 236 -14.64 7.35 -21.85
N MET A 237 -14.32 8.13 -22.88
CA MET A 237 -15.28 8.78 -23.77
C MET A 237 -15.03 8.40 -25.25
N GLN A 238 -16.03 8.57 -26.11
CA GLN A 238 -15.83 8.45 -27.56
C GLN A 238 -14.92 9.59 -28.06
N GLU A 239 -13.97 9.25 -28.93
CA GLU A 239 -13.04 10.20 -29.56
C GLU A 239 -12.18 11.00 -28.57
N GLU A 240 -11.59 10.30 -27.59
CA GLU A 240 -10.69 10.91 -26.61
C GLU A 240 -9.21 10.82 -27.02
N GLU A 241 -8.46 11.89 -26.74
CA GLU A 241 -7.01 11.89 -26.79
C GLU A 241 -6.46 11.92 -25.35
N LEU A 242 -5.66 10.91 -25.02
CA LEU A 242 -5.02 10.77 -23.71
C LEU A 242 -3.52 11.06 -23.83
N GLU A 243 -3.05 12.04 -23.06
CA GLU A 243 -1.64 12.40 -23.01
C GLU A 243 -1.11 12.31 -21.58
N ILE A 244 0.10 11.81 -21.40
CA ILE A 244 0.81 11.84 -20.12
C ILE A 244 1.72 13.07 -20.09
N HIS A 245 1.39 14.03 -19.24
CA HIS A 245 2.16 15.26 -19.07
C HIS A 245 3.04 15.16 -17.84
N THR A 246 4.35 15.20 -18.04
CA THR A 246 5.32 15.18 -16.94
C THR A 246 5.96 16.56 -16.80
N PHE A 247 5.69 17.20 -15.67
CA PHE A 247 6.32 18.45 -15.29
C PHE A 247 7.49 18.14 -14.36
N VAL A 248 8.66 18.65 -14.69
CA VAL A 248 9.89 18.45 -13.92
C VAL A 248 10.41 19.81 -13.51
N ASN A 249 10.82 19.94 -12.26
CA ASN A 249 11.51 21.12 -11.76
C ASN A 249 12.70 20.72 -10.91
N ALA A 250 13.78 21.48 -11.00
CA ALA A 250 15.00 21.28 -10.26
C ALA A 250 15.42 22.61 -9.62
N SER A 251 15.75 22.58 -8.34
CA SER A 251 16.41 23.67 -7.63
C SER A 251 17.70 23.17 -6.99
N ALA A 252 18.47 24.07 -6.40
CA ALA A 252 19.64 23.69 -5.60
C ALA A 252 19.29 22.82 -4.38
N ILE A 253 18.00 22.74 -4.01
CA ILE A 253 17.52 22.07 -2.80
C ILE A 253 16.79 20.76 -3.13
N VAL A 254 16.07 20.69 -4.26
CA VAL A 254 15.23 19.52 -4.60
C VAL A 254 15.09 19.33 -6.10
N TYR A 255 15.02 18.08 -6.53
CA TYR A 255 14.57 17.69 -7.85
C TYR A 255 13.22 17.00 -7.74
N ALA A 256 12.18 17.55 -8.35
CA ALA A 256 10.83 17.02 -8.25
C ALA A 256 10.17 16.87 -9.62
N LYS A 257 9.27 15.89 -9.73
CA LYS A 257 8.39 15.73 -10.88
C LYS A 257 6.95 15.46 -10.47
N VAL A 258 6.03 15.91 -11.31
CA VAL A 258 4.59 15.62 -11.21
C VAL A 258 4.13 15.10 -12.56
N VAL A 259 3.40 13.98 -12.53
CA VAL A 259 2.81 13.34 -13.70
C VAL A 259 1.31 13.52 -13.62
N ASN A 260 0.74 14.10 -14.68
CA ASN A 260 -0.70 14.25 -14.84
C ASN A 260 -1.15 13.53 -16.12
N LEU A 261 -2.35 12.99 -16.10
CA LEU A 261 -3.05 12.53 -17.28
C LEU A 261 -3.90 13.69 -17.81
N LYS A 262 -3.67 14.09 -19.06
CA LYS A 262 -4.53 15.03 -19.77
C LYS A 262 -5.51 14.23 -20.63
N GLN A 263 -6.80 14.46 -20.42
CA GLN A 263 -7.86 13.91 -21.24
C GLN A 263 -8.48 15.07 -22.05
N THR A 264 -8.36 15.00 -23.37
CA THR A 264 -8.98 15.97 -24.28
C THR A 264 -10.29 15.39 -24.82
N THR A 265 -11.36 16.17 -24.68
CA THR A 265 -12.71 15.87 -25.17
C THR A 265 -13.21 17.01 -26.05
N GLU A 266 -14.33 16.85 -26.75
CA GLU A 266 -14.97 17.94 -27.51
C GLU A 266 -15.27 19.19 -26.65
N THR A 267 -15.51 18.99 -25.36
CA THR A 267 -15.87 20.06 -24.42
C THR A 267 -14.67 20.76 -23.77
N GLY A 268 -13.45 20.25 -23.98
CA GLY A 268 -12.22 20.80 -23.41
C GLY A 268 -11.26 19.73 -22.89
N ALA A 269 -10.21 20.18 -22.21
CA ALA A 269 -9.18 19.31 -21.63
C ALA A 269 -9.26 19.30 -20.10
N THR A 270 -9.16 18.11 -19.51
CA THR A 270 -9.07 17.92 -18.05
C THR A 270 -7.71 17.32 -17.69
N PHE A 271 -7.17 17.71 -16.53
CA PHE A 271 -5.91 17.18 -16.01
C PHE A 271 -6.17 16.45 -14.69
N THR A 272 -5.82 15.17 -14.64
CA THR A 272 -5.89 14.36 -13.43
C THR A 272 -4.51 14.04 -12.92
N PHE A 273 -4.27 14.25 -11.63
CA PHE A 273 -3.03 13.87 -10.96
C PHE A 273 -2.84 12.35 -10.95
N VAL A 274 -1.65 11.88 -11.35
CA VAL A 274 -1.32 10.44 -11.37
C VAL A 274 -0.28 10.10 -10.30
N TYR A 275 0.84 10.83 -10.29
CA TYR A 275 2.01 10.47 -9.49
C TYR A 275 2.97 11.65 -9.31
N THR A 276 3.78 11.62 -8.25
CA THR A 276 4.86 12.58 -8.04
C THR A 276 6.07 11.94 -7.36
N LYS A 277 7.24 12.52 -7.58
CA LYS A 277 8.49 12.11 -6.94
C LYS A 277 9.32 13.33 -6.62
N SER A 278 9.92 13.36 -5.44
CA SER A 278 10.87 14.37 -4.98
C SER A 278 12.00 13.75 -4.18
#